data_AF-A0A413T712-F1
#
_entry.id   AF-A0A413T712-F1
#
_cell.length_a   1.000
_cell.length_b   1.000
_cell.length_c   1.000
_cell.angle_alpha   90.00
_cell.angle_beta   90.00
_cell.angle_gamma   90.00
#
_symmetry.space_group_name_H-M   'P 1'
#
loop_
_entity.id
_entity.type
_entity.pdbx_description
1 polymer ?
#
loop_
_entity_poly.entity_id
_entity_poly.type
_entity_poly.pdbx_seq_one_letter_code
_entity_poly.pdbx_strand_id
1 'polypeptide(L)'
;REFNQYLKEKYIGFTLKKNLNIKVTFIKEQIGFTLKKNLNIKVTFIKEQPFTISTMVNGTEIIYEGNPVSKALNKPIDKETLLKQMKKTGNSDFDFTNIEIICDEDGFLPIGAINQARRDFLEKVRQYLISQYTRKSVEDSNIQSDKNNANNKYIVDLCNKNTTKSVNINVLVSTKEQFKVSMNKDFVKRIYVESSDFSENKILEIIEEGHKADKEIYIAMPYVYRMADKNNFHRNYVKIIEKADGSLIRSFEEYLDLRKINMAKNCIFDYNVYTYNRIAKDFYLNFGGVQTTVPLELNYKEIEFRGLAGDEMIVYGYMPAMISAGCGLKTCNSCKSDNSTYEVVDKHRNRFVTKCVCRYCYNVMYNCKPLSLFKFSKEIISMTPDSVRLSFTTESGNITEQILNKAQQAFIYEKNIQEDDQSTRGHFKRGVL
;
A
#
# COMPACT_ATOMS: atom_id res chain seq x y z
N ARG A 1 8.36 -12.96 -14.75
CA ARG A 1 8.26 -14.44 -14.80
C ARG A 1 8.61 -15.05 -13.45
N GLU A 2 9.76 -14.74 -12.85
CA GLU A 2 10.16 -15.18 -11.50
C GLU A 2 9.14 -14.83 -10.40
N PHE A 3 8.56 -13.62 -10.41
CA PHE A 3 7.48 -13.23 -9.48
C PHE A 3 6.26 -14.17 -9.52
N ASN A 4 5.79 -14.50 -10.72
CA ASN A 4 4.66 -15.41 -10.90
C ASN A 4 5.01 -16.86 -10.58
N GLN A 5 6.28 -17.23 -10.68
CA GLN A 5 6.77 -18.57 -10.37
C GLN A 5 6.92 -18.78 -8.87
N TYR A 6 7.50 -17.81 -8.14
CA TYR A 6 7.54 -17.81 -6.67
C TYR A 6 6.14 -17.85 -6.04
N LEU A 7 5.19 -17.06 -6.58
CA LEU A 7 3.79 -17.11 -6.14
C LEU A 7 3.13 -18.48 -6.41
N LYS A 8 3.48 -19.16 -7.50
CA LYS A 8 2.97 -20.51 -7.79
C LYS A 8 3.56 -21.60 -6.90
N GLU A 9 4.86 -21.50 -6.58
CA GLU A 9 5.59 -22.53 -5.84
C GLU A 9 5.31 -22.48 -4.34
N LYS A 10 5.12 -21.30 -3.75
CA LYS A 10 4.84 -21.15 -2.30
C LYS A 10 3.35 -21.03 -1.95
N TYR A 11 2.51 -20.61 -2.91
CA TYR A 11 1.07 -20.45 -2.74
C TYR A 11 0.32 -21.26 -3.80
N ILE A 12 0.21 -22.57 -3.57
CA ILE A 12 -0.67 -23.45 -4.33
C ILE A 12 -2.08 -22.86 -4.27
N GLY A 13 -2.53 -22.19 -5.34
CA GLY A 13 -3.89 -21.68 -5.48
C GLY A 13 -4.05 -20.19 -5.82
N PHE A 14 -2.99 -19.38 -5.88
CA PHE A 14 -3.14 -17.97 -6.29
C PHE A 14 -3.25 -17.80 -7.81
N THR A 15 -4.44 -18.05 -8.34
CA THR A 15 -4.86 -17.42 -9.60
C THR A 15 -5.22 -15.98 -9.26
N LEU A 16 -4.56 -14.98 -9.86
CA LEU A 16 -4.94 -13.56 -9.80
C LEU A 16 -6.34 -13.37 -10.39
N LYS A 17 -7.38 -13.71 -9.62
CA LYS A 17 -8.76 -13.34 -9.91
C LYS A 17 -8.93 -11.89 -9.47
N LYS A 18 -8.98 -11.00 -10.46
CA LYS A 18 -9.26 -9.56 -10.33
C LYS A 18 -10.22 -9.29 -9.17
N ASN A 19 -9.78 -8.50 -8.20
CA ASN A 19 -10.61 -7.98 -7.11
C ASN A 19 -11.80 -7.20 -7.70
N LEU A 20 -12.95 -7.86 -7.83
CA LEU A 20 -14.19 -7.23 -8.28
C LEU A 20 -14.65 -6.15 -7.29
N ASN A 21 -14.41 -6.35 -5.98
CA ASN A 21 -14.93 -5.46 -4.93
C ASN A 21 -14.39 -4.02 -5.01
N ILE A 22 -13.10 -3.82 -5.35
CA ILE A 22 -12.54 -2.47 -5.50
C ILE A 22 -13.13 -1.79 -6.74
N LYS A 23 -13.40 -2.56 -7.80
CA LYS A 23 -13.96 -2.06 -9.05
C LYS A 23 -15.41 -1.62 -8.90
N VAL A 24 -16.20 -2.32 -8.08
CA VAL A 24 -17.63 -2.01 -7.86
C VAL A 24 -17.81 -0.72 -7.06
N THR A 25 -17.00 -0.48 -6.03
CA THR A 25 -17.08 0.75 -5.23
C THR A 25 -16.59 1.98 -6.01
N PHE A 26 -15.50 1.84 -6.77
CA PHE A 26 -14.94 2.93 -7.59
C PHE A 26 -15.84 3.35 -8.76
N ILE A 27 -16.60 2.41 -9.35
CA ILE A 27 -17.53 2.71 -10.46
C ILE A 27 -18.78 3.46 -9.97
N LYS A 28 -19.24 3.19 -8.74
CA LYS A 28 -20.43 3.82 -8.13
C LYS A 28 -20.31 5.34 -8.01
N GLU A 29 -19.12 5.83 -7.67
CA GLU A 29 -18.88 7.27 -7.45
C GLU A 29 -18.63 8.07 -8.74
N GLN A 30 -18.24 7.42 -9.84
CA GLN A 30 -17.76 8.12 -11.04
C GLN A 30 -18.70 8.03 -12.25
N ILE A 31 -19.59 7.03 -12.34
CA ILE A 31 -20.29 6.72 -13.61
C ILE A 31 -21.83 6.76 -13.47
N GLY A 32 -22.40 6.86 -12.27
CA GLY A 32 -23.85 6.99 -12.08
C GLY A 32 -24.70 5.77 -12.49
N PHE A 33 -24.07 4.67 -12.92
CA PHE A 33 -24.74 3.42 -13.28
C PHE A 33 -24.19 2.24 -12.45
N THR A 34 -25.11 1.41 -11.95
CA THR A 34 -24.77 0.17 -11.26
C THR A 34 -24.70 -0.96 -12.29
N LEU A 35 -23.52 -1.57 -12.44
CA LEU A 35 -23.35 -2.75 -13.28
C LEU A 35 -24.03 -3.94 -12.61
N LYS A 36 -25.22 -4.30 -13.08
CA LYS A 36 -25.98 -5.43 -12.56
C LYS A 36 -25.55 -6.73 -13.22
N LYS A 37 -25.44 -7.79 -12.43
CA LYS A 37 -25.14 -9.14 -12.92
C LYS A 37 -26.44 -9.83 -13.33
N ASN A 38 -26.47 -10.34 -14.56
CA ASN A 38 -27.60 -11.10 -15.08
C ASN A 38 -27.67 -12.50 -14.46
N LEU A 39 -28.87 -12.90 -14.04
CA LEU A 39 -29.19 -14.22 -13.51
C LEU A 39 -30.36 -14.84 -14.29
N ASN A 40 -30.31 -16.16 -14.45
CA ASN A 40 -31.44 -16.94 -14.93
C ASN A 40 -32.06 -17.66 -13.74
N ILE A 41 -33.37 -17.50 -13.55
CA ILE A 41 -34.07 -18.05 -12.40
C ILE A 41 -35.19 -18.99 -12.81
N LYS A 42 -35.46 -19.96 -11.95
CA LYS A 42 -36.63 -20.83 -12.00
C LYS A 42 -37.50 -20.57 -10.77
N VAL A 43 -38.79 -20.40 -10.98
CA VAL A 43 -39.77 -20.06 -9.95
C VAL A 43 -40.83 -21.15 -9.93
N THR A 44 -41.03 -21.79 -8.78
CA THR A 44 -42.05 -22.84 -8.60
C THR A 44 -43.12 -22.35 -7.64
N PHE A 45 -44.36 -22.34 -8.13
CA PHE A 45 -45.54 -21.88 -7.42
C PHE A 45 -46.63 -22.95 -7.52
N ILE A 46 -46.50 -24.00 -6.71
CA ILE A 46 -47.37 -25.18 -6.71
C ILE A 46 -48.15 -25.22 -5.40
N LYS A 47 -49.44 -25.51 -5.47
CA LYS A 47 -50.34 -25.54 -4.32
C LYS A 47 -49.85 -26.55 -3.27
N GLU A 48 -49.96 -26.18 -2.00
CA GLU A 48 -49.50 -26.98 -0.84
C GLU A 48 -47.99 -27.26 -0.80
N GLN A 49 -47.21 -26.65 -1.70
CA GLN A 49 -45.74 -26.69 -1.69
C GLN A 49 -45.14 -25.33 -1.30
N PRO A 50 -43.91 -25.30 -0.76
CA PRO A 50 -43.16 -24.07 -0.57
C PRO A 50 -43.01 -23.30 -1.87
N PHE A 51 -43.14 -21.97 -1.82
CA PHE A 51 -42.78 -21.12 -2.95
C PHE A 51 -41.26 -21.12 -3.13
N THR A 52 -40.76 -21.63 -4.26
CA THR A 52 -39.32 -21.75 -4.48
C THR A 52 -38.81 -20.87 -5.62
N ILE A 53 -37.61 -20.33 -5.41
CA ILE A 53 -36.84 -19.60 -6.43
C ILE A 53 -35.44 -20.23 -6.47
N SER A 54 -35.00 -20.67 -7.64
CA SER A 54 -33.65 -21.24 -7.82
C SER A 54 -32.88 -20.62 -8.99
N THR A 55 -31.55 -20.72 -8.91
CA THR A 55 -30.62 -20.30 -9.98
C THR A 55 -29.34 -21.12 -9.93
N MET A 56 -28.68 -21.24 -11.09
CA MET A 56 -27.35 -21.85 -11.20
C MET A 56 -26.27 -20.76 -11.23
N VAL A 57 -25.36 -20.79 -10.25
CA VAL A 57 -24.24 -19.86 -10.16
C VAL A 57 -22.93 -20.63 -10.02
N ASN A 58 -22.05 -20.51 -11.03
CA ASN A 58 -20.74 -21.18 -11.06
C ASN A 58 -20.80 -22.70 -10.86
N GLY A 59 -21.84 -23.37 -11.36
CA GLY A 59 -22.02 -24.82 -11.24
C GLY A 59 -22.73 -25.29 -9.96
N THR A 60 -23.08 -24.38 -9.06
CA THR A 60 -23.85 -24.68 -7.83
C THR A 60 -25.28 -24.16 -7.96
N GLU A 61 -26.25 -24.99 -7.59
CA GLU A 61 -27.65 -24.57 -7.50
C GLU A 61 -27.90 -23.84 -6.18
N ILE A 62 -28.48 -22.65 -6.26
CA ILE A 62 -28.92 -21.88 -5.10
C ILE A 62 -30.44 -21.89 -5.11
N ILE A 63 -31.04 -22.49 -4.08
CA ILE A 63 -32.49 -22.59 -3.91
C ILE A 63 -32.92 -21.78 -2.69
N TYR A 64 -33.95 -20.96 -2.83
CA TYR A 64 -34.66 -20.32 -1.73
C TYR A 64 -36.06 -20.90 -1.61
N GLU A 65 -36.48 -21.21 -0.38
CA GLU A 65 -37.82 -21.70 -0.06
C GLU A 65 -38.51 -20.66 0.84
N GLY A 66 -39.66 -20.18 0.39
CA GLY A 66 -40.52 -19.25 1.12
C GLY A 66 -41.75 -19.94 1.71
N ASN A 67 -42.75 -19.12 2.04
CA ASN A 67 -44.02 -19.61 2.58
C ASN A 67 -44.72 -20.59 1.61
N PRO A 68 -45.47 -21.58 2.14
CA PRO A 68 -46.24 -22.50 1.32
C PRO A 68 -47.35 -21.80 0.55
N VAL A 69 -47.56 -22.20 -0.70
CA VAL A 69 -48.64 -21.69 -1.55
C VAL A 69 -49.97 -22.29 -1.07
N SER A 70 -50.87 -21.42 -0.63
CA SER A 70 -52.21 -21.81 -0.16
C SER A 70 -53.19 -21.96 -1.32
N LYS A 71 -54.32 -22.65 -1.10
CA LYS A 71 -55.43 -22.67 -2.07
C LYS A 71 -56.07 -21.29 -2.14
N ALA A 72 -56.22 -20.76 -3.35
CA ALA A 72 -56.94 -19.51 -3.57
C ALA A 72 -58.43 -19.65 -3.21
N LEU A 73 -58.95 -18.73 -2.38
CA LEU A 73 -60.37 -18.69 -2.03
C LEU A 73 -61.20 -17.92 -3.08
N ASN A 74 -60.69 -16.77 -3.55
CA ASN A 74 -61.42 -15.90 -4.50
C ASN A 74 -60.54 -15.32 -5.64
N LYS A 75 -59.21 -15.33 -5.51
CA LYS A 75 -58.28 -14.76 -6.50
C LYS A 75 -56.97 -15.55 -6.53
N PRO A 76 -56.78 -16.49 -7.47
CA PRO A 76 -55.48 -17.12 -7.67
C PRO A 76 -54.46 -16.10 -8.20
N ILE A 77 -53.18 -16.34 -7.93
CA ILE A 77 -52.09 -15.56 -8.51
C ILE A 77 -51.74 -16.20 -9.86
N ASP A 78 -51.91 -15.44 -10.94
CA ASP A 78 -51.53 -15.89 -12.27
C ASP A 78 -50.02 -15.78 -12.54
N LYS A 79 -49.59 -16.48 -13.60
CA LYS A 79 -48.20 -16.50 -14.07
C LYS A 79 -47.69 -15.10 -14.45
N GLU A 80 -48.55 -14.25 -15.01
CA GLU A 80 -48.20 -12.88 -15.40
C GLU A 80 -47.88 -12.00 -14.19
N THR A 81 -48.66 -12.13 -13.12
CA THR A 81 -48.44 -11.42 -11.86
C THR A 81 -47.14 -11.87 -11.21
N LEU A 82 -46.85 -13.18 -11.17
CA LEU A 82 -45.57 -13.70 -10.68
C LEU A 82 -44.40 -13.12 -11.48
N LEU A 83 -44.48 -13.14 -12.81
CA LEU A 83 -43.45 -12.58 -13.68
C LEU A 83 -43.22 -11.09 -13.41
N LYS A 84 -44.30 -10.31 -13.26
CA LYS A 84 -44.24 -8.87 -12.98
C LYS A 84 -43.61 -8.58 -11.62
N GLN A 85 -43.87 -9.40 -10.59
CA GLN A 85 -43.20 -9.22 -9.31
C GLN A 85 -41.73 -9.65 -9.41
N MET A 86 -41.40 -10.77 -10.06
CA MET A 86 -40.01 -11.22 -10.16
C MET A 86 -39.10 -10.22 -10.87
N LYS A 87 -39.58 -9.53 -11.92
CA LYS A 87 -38.82 -8.49 -12.63
C LYS A 87 -38.43 -7.27 -11.79
N LYS A 88 -39.01 -7.07 -10.59
CA LYS A 88 -38.72 -5.90 -9.75
C LYS A 88 -37.46 -6.08 -8.90
N THR A 89 -36.29 -6.14 -9.55
CA THR A 89 -34.97 -6.30 -8.92
C THR A 89 -34.43 -5.03 -8.27
N GLY A 90 -34.99 -3.85 -8.58
CA GLY A 90 -34.75 -2.59 -7.87
C GLY A 90 -33.27 -2.24 -7.70
N ASN A 91 -32.86 -1.94 -6.47
CA ASN A 91 -31.49 -1.56 -6.07
C ASN A 91 -30.55 -2.76 -5.81
N SER A 92 -30.95 -3.98 -6.16
CA SER A 92 -30.02 -5.12 -6.03
C SER A 92 -28.91 -5.07 -7.08
N ASP A 93 -27.82 -5.78 -6.82
CA ASP A 93 -26.70 -5.93 -7.76
C ASP A 93 -27.01 -6.88 -8.94
N PHE A 94 -28.27 -7.31 -9.10
CA PHE A 94 -28.68 -8.35 -10.04
C PHE A 94 -29.88 -7.93 -10.89
N ASP A 95 -29.94 -8.48 -12.12
CA ASP A 95 -31.12 -8.46 -12.97
C ASP A 95 -31.46 -9.88 -13.45
N PHE A 96 -32.74 -10.16 -13.69
CA PHE A 96 -33.18 -11.45 -14.21
C PHE A 96 -33.32 -11.37 -15.73
N THR A 97 -32.53 -12.17 -16.46
CA THR A 97 -32.56 -12.23 -17.93
C THR A 97 -33.58 -13.25 -18.40
N ASN A 98 -33.62 -14.43 -17.79
CA ASN A 98 -34.61 -15.46 -18.04
C ASN A 98 -35.32 -15.85 -16.75
N ILE A 99 -36.65 -15.93 -16.78
CA ILE A 99 -37.50 -16.31 -15.65
C ILE A 99 -38.40 -17.45 -16.12
N GLU A 100 -38.05 -18.66 -15.73
CA GLU A 100 -38.91 -19.83 -15.91
C GLU A 100 -39.91 -19.90 -14.74
N ILE A 101 -41.21 -20.04 -15.03
CA ILE A 101 -42.25 -20.11 -14.00
C ILE A 101 -43.08 -21.38 -14.20
N ILE A 102 -43.08 -22.23 -13.18
CA ILE A 102 -43.97 -23.37 -13.00
C ILE A 102 -45.05 -22.95 -12.00
N CYS A 103 -46.32 -22.95 -12.42
CA CYS A 103 -47.43 -22.40 -11.64
C CYS A 103 -48.67 -23.30 -11.76
N ASP A 104 -49.32 -23.56 -10.63
CA ASP A 104 -50.67 -24.15 -10.58
C ASP A 104 -51.76 -23.08 -10.76
N GLU A 105 -52.93 -23.48 -11.27
CA GLU A 105 -54.03 -22.56 -11.59
C GLU A 105 -54.74 -21.98 -10.34
N ASP A 106 -54.65 -22.64 -9.18
CA ASP A 106 -55.40 -22.31 -7.95
C ASP A 106 -54.52 -21.85 -6.76
N GLY A 107 -53.28 -21.43 -7.00
CA GLY A 107 -52.35 -21.04 -5.93
C GLY A 107 -52.52 -19.60 -5.44
N PHE A 108 -52.32 -19.37 -4.13
CA PHE A 108 -52.35 -18.04 -3.52
C PHE A 108 -51.19 -17.81 -2.54
N LEU A 109 -50.52 -16.67 -2.73
CA LEU A 109 -49.65 -16.04 -1.76
C LEU A 109 -49.86 -14.52 -1.77
N PRO A 110 -49.79 -13.85 -0.60
CA PRO A 110 -49.77 -12.39 -0.55
C PRO A 110 -48.61 -11.83 -1.39
N ILE A 111 -48.86 -10.75 -2.14
CA ILE A 111 -47.82 -10.06 -2.94
C ILE A 111 -46.61 -9.66 -2.07
N GLY A 112 -46.85 -9.30 -0.80
CA GLY A 112 -45.80 -9.03 0.17
C GLY A 112 -44.85 -10.21 0.39
N ALA A 113 -45.39 -11.43 0.48
CA ALA A 113 -44.61 -12.66 0.65
C ALA A 113 -43.78 -12.99 -0.60
N ILE A 114 -44.35 -12.81 -1.79
CA ILE A 114 -43.64 -12.99 -3.07
C ILE A 114 -42.48 -11.99 -3.21
N ASN A 115 -42.73 -10.73 -2.84
CA ASN A 115 -41.71 -9.69 -2.86
C ASN A 115 -40.60 -9.95 -1.83
N GLN A 116 -40.95 -10.46 -0.66
CA GLN A 116 -39.99 -10.81 0.38
C GLN A 116 -39.12 -11.99 -0.06
N ALA A 117 -39.72 -13.07 -0.56
CA ALA A 117 -39.01 -14.21 -1.12
C ALA A 117 -38.03 -13.82 -2.22
N ARG A 118 -38.42 -12.90 -3.13
CA ARG A 118 -37.50 -12.35 -4.14
C ARG A 118 -36.29 -11.64 -3.50
N ARG A 119 -36.50 -10.81 -2.49
CA ARG A 119 -35.41 -10.08 -1.81
C ARG A 119 -34.46 -11.03 -1.08
N ASP A 120 -35.02 -11.99 -0.34
CA ASP A 120 -34.23 -12.95 0.44
C ASP A 120 -33.44 -13.89 -0.46
N PHE A 121 -34.03 -14.32 -1.59
CA PHE A 121 -33.32 -15.05 -2.62
C PHE A 121 -32.12 -14.26 -3.18
N LEU A 122 -32.31 -12.98 -3.55
CA LEU A 122 -31.23 -12.14 -4.07
C LEU A 122 -30.11 -11.94 -3.03
N GLU A 123 -30.46 -11.77 -1.74
CA GLU A 123 -29.47 -11.71 -0.67
C GLU A 123 -28.73 -13.05 -0.48
N LYS A 124 -29.43 -14.19 -0.58
CA LYS A 124 -28.80 -15.52 -0.52
C LYS A 124 -27.78 -15.72 -1.65
N VAL A 125 -28.12 -15.29 -2.87
CA VAL A 125 -27.19 -15.31 -4.01
C VAL A 125 -26.00 -14.37 -3.78
N ARG A 126 -26.24 -13.18 -3.21
CA ARG A 126 -25.20 -12.22 -2.86
C ARG A 126 -24.22 -12.79 -1.84
N GLN A 127 -24.73 -13.37 -0.76
CA GLN A 127 -23.93 -14.00 0.30
C GLN A 127 -23.11 -15.17 -0.25
N TYR A 128 -23.72 -16.04 -1.07
CA TYR A 128 -22.99 -17.11 -1.72
C TYR A 128 -21.83 -16.57 -2.56
N LEU A 129 -22.07 -15.58 -3.42
CA LEU A 129 -21.02 -14.98 -4.23
C LEU A 129 -19.92 -14.37 -3.37
N ILE A 130 -20.25 -13.61 -2.34
CA ILE A 130 -19.27 -13.01 -1.41
C ILE A 130 -18.44 -14.09 -0.71
N SER A 131 -19.09 -15.17 -0.25
CA SER A 131 -18.42 -16.27 0.47
C SER A 131 -17.31 -16.94 -0.35
N GLN A 132 -17.42 -16.93 -1.68
CA GLN A 132 -16.40 -17.46 -2.59
C GLN A 132 -15.14 -16.57 -2.68
N TYR A 133 -15.24 -15.31 -2.26
CA TYR A 133 -14.16 -14.31 -2.34
C TYR A 133 -13.73 -13.78 -0.97
N THR A 134 -14.44 -14.11 0.10
CA THR A 134 -13.97 -13.90 1.47
C THR A 134 -12.88 -14.92 1.76
N ARG A 135 -11.71 -14.44 2.22
CA ARG A 135 -10.74 -15.32 2.85
C ARG A 135 -11.46 -16.00 4.00
N LYS A 136 -11.45 -17.34 4.06
CA LYS A 136 -11.65 -17.99 5.35
C LYS A 136 -10.58 -17.38 6.25
N SER A 137 -10.99 -16.70 7.33
CA SER A 137 -10.09 -16.60 8.46
C SER A 137 -9.63 -18.01 8.72
N VAL A 138 -8.32 -18.21 8.81
CA VAL A 138 -7.84 -19.39 9.49
C VAL A 138 -8.37 -19.22 10.91
N GLU A 139 -9.54 -19.80 11.19
CA GLU A 139 -9.90 -20.09 12.57
C GLU A 139 -8.71 -20.86 13.12
N ASP A 140 -8.18 -20.40 14.25
CA ASP A 140 -7.02 -20.93 14.99
C ASP A 140 -7.18 -22.43 15.27
N SER A 141 -7.07 -23.24 14.23
CA SER A 141 -7.31 -24.67 14.23
C SER A 141 -6.19 -25.28 13.42
N ASN A 142 -5.25 -25.82 14.19
CA ASN A 142 -4.11 -26.63 13.77
C ASN A 142 -2.91 -25.88 13.18
N ILE A 143 -2.34 -24.96 13.97
CA ILE A 143 -0.88 -25.00 14.15
C ILE A 143 -0.58 -26.23 15.02
N GLN A 144 -0.73 -27.42 14.44
CA GLN A 144 0.06 -28.55 14.91
C GLN A 144 1.49 -28.21 14.50
N SER A 145 2.28 -27.88 15.51
CA SER A 145 3.71 -27.75 15.38
C SER A 145 4.26 -29.08 14.88
N ASP A 146 4.49 -29.16 13.58
CA ASP A 146 5.40 -30.14 12.98
C ASP A 146 6.79 -29.87 13.55
N LYS A 147 7.07 -30.48 14.70
CA LYS A 147 8.35 -30.42 15.41
C LYS A 147 9.53 -31.06 14.65
N ASN A 148 9.33 -31.48 13.39
CA ASN A 148 10.33 -32.26 12.66
C ASN A 148 10.85 -31.62 11.35
N ASN A 149 10.61 -30.33 11.09
CA ASN A 149 11.29 -29.62 10.00
C ASN A 149 11.96 -28.31 10.49
N ALA A 150 13.13 -28.47 11.11
CA ALA A 150 13.95 -27.42 11.71
C ALA A 150 14.58 -26.41 10.72
N ASN A 151 14.07 -26.26 9.49
CA ASN A 151 14.71 -25.41 8.46
C ASN A 151 13.81 -24.35 7.80
N ASN A 152 12.56 -24.14 8.24
CA ASN A 152 11.77 -22.98 7.80
C ASN A 152 11.67 -21.94 8.92
N LYS A 153 12.63 -21.02 8.88
CA LYS A 153 12.84 -19.89 9.77
C LYS A 153 11.69 -18.87 9.64
N TYR A 154 10.52 -19.16 10.22
CA TYR A 154 9.63 -18.09 10.67
C TYR A 154 10.28 -17.47 11.89
N ILE A 155 11.21 -16.54 11.65
CA ILE A 155 11.82 -15.73 12.69
C ILE A 155 10.71 -14.87 13.28
N VAL A 156 10.09 -15.37 14.34
CA VAL A 156 9.59 -14.52 15.40
C VAL A 156 10.82 -14.27 16.26
N ASP A 157 11.61 -13.25 15.91
CA ASP A 157 12.61 -12.73 16.83
C ASP A 157 11.81 -12.08 17.96
N LEU A 158 11.48 -12.88 18.96
CA LEU A 158 11.20 -12.39 20.31
C LEU A 158 12.51 -11.76 20.78
N CYS A 159 12.64 -10.46 20.53
CA CYS A 159 13.78 -9.66 20.96
C CYS A 159 14.01 -9.91 22.46
N ASN A 160 15.19 -10.42 22.82
CA ASN A 160 15.69 -10.40 24.19
C ASN A 160 15.64 -8.95 24.69
N LYS A 161 14.74 -8.63 25.61
CA LYS A 161 14.50 -7.29 26.19
C LYS A 161 15.67 -6.73 27.02
N ASN A 162 16.86 -7.32 26.98
CA ASN A 162 17.92 -7.10 27.97
C ASN A 162 19.21 -6.45 27.44
N THR A 163 19.16 -5.75 26.30
CA THR A 163 20.26 -4.86 25.91
C THR A 163 19.68 -3.55 25.40
N THR A 164 20.03 -2.44 26.05
CA THR A 164 19.78 -1.06 25.60
C THR A 164 20.47 -0.85 24.25
N LYS A 165 19.82 -1.27 23.16
CA LYS A 165 20.35 -1.12 21.80
C LYS A 165 19.97 0.28 21.33
N SER A 166 20.96 1.17 21.25
CA SER A 166 20.78 2.49 20.65
C SER A 166 20.36 2.33 19.18
N VAL A 167 19.27 2.97 18.78
CA VAL A 167 18.78 2.93 17.40
C VAL A 167 19.71 3.75 16.50
N ASN A 168 20.14 3.19 15.35
CA ASN A 168 21.00 3.90 14.41
C ASN A 168 20.25 5.09 13.79
N ILE A 169 20.95 6.21 13.58
CA ILE A 169 20.38 7.38 12.89
C ILE A 169 20.99 7.49 11.50
N ASN A 170 20.11 7.50 10.50
CA ASN A 170 20.43 7.65 9.09
C ASN A 170 19.79 8.94 8.55
N VAL A 171 20.32 9.47 7.46
CA VAL A 171 19.81 10.71 6.84
C VAL A 171 19.70 10.57 5.34
N LEU A 172 18.70 11.20 4.71
CA LEU A 172 18.67 11.45 3.27
C LEU A 172 18.96 12.94 3.05
N VAL A 173 19.86 13.25 2.11
CA VAL A 173 20.27 14.62 1.79
C VAL A 173 20.08 14.93 0.30
N SER A 174 19.66 16.17 0.04
CA SER A 174 19.41 16.77 -1.27
C SER A 174 20.36 17.94 -1.58
N THR A 175 21.16 18.41 -0.61
CA THR A 175 22.13 19.51 -0.80
C THR A 175 23.50 19.22 -0.20
N LYS A 176 24.55 19.89 -0.70
CA LYS A 176 25.92 19.75 -0.16
C LYS A 176 26.02 20.22 1.29
N GLU A 177 25.24 21.22 1.66
CA GLU A 177 25.21 21.75 3.04
C GLU A 177 24.63 20.71 4.01
N GLN A 178 23.50 20.09 3.64
CA GLN A 178 22.90 19.00 4.41
C GLN A 178 23.88 17.83 4.57
N PHE A 179 24.58 17.45 3.50
CA PHE A 179 25.63 16.43 3.52
C PHE A 179 26.73 16.76 4.54
N LYS A 180 27.34 17.95 4.43
CA LYS A 180 28.42 18.38 5.33
C LYS A 180 28.00 18.40 6.79
N VAL A 181 26.83 18.95 7.08
CA VAL A 181 26.30 19.01 8.45
C VAL A 181 26.11 17.59 9.00
N SER A 182 25.52 16.69 8.21
CA SER A 182 25.26 15.31 8.63
C SER A 182 26.54 14.49 8.81
N MET A 183 27.51 14.67 7.91
CA MET A 183 28.82 14.01 7.95
C MET A 183 29.59 14.36 9.25
N ASN A 184 29.45 15.59 9.74
CA ASN A 184 30.11 16.06 10.97
C ASN A 184 29.41 15.61 12.27
N LYS A 185 28.34 14.80 12.20
CA LYS A 185 27.67 14.25 13.38
C LYS A 185 28.07 12.79 13.55
N ASP A 186 28.78 12.47 14.62
CA ASP A 186 29.31 11.11 14.86
C ASP A 186 28.20 10.05 14.94
N PHE A 187 27.05 10.41 15.48
CA PHE A 187 25.92 9.49 15.61
C PHE A 187 25.17 9.19 14.30
N VAL A 188 25.42 9.96 13.24
CA VAL A 188 24.86 9.66 11.92
C VAL A 188 25.71 8.57 11.30
N LYS A 189 25.13 7.39 11.06
CA LYS A 189 25.85 6.23 10.52
C LYS A 189 25.82 6.21 8.99
N ARG A 190 24.62 6.34 8.42
CA ARG A 190 24.38 6.26 6.98
C ARG A 190 23.82 7.55 6.41
N ILE A 191 24.32 7.95 5.25
CA ILE A 191 23.84 9.08 4.47
C ILE A 191 23.38 8.58 3.10
N TYR A 192 22.08 8.67 2.85
CA TYR A 192 21.49 8.52 1.54
C TYR A 192 21.64 9.83 0.76
N VAL A 193 22.12 9.75 -0.48
CA VAL A 193 22.34 10.89 -1.37
C VAL A 193 21.30 10.86 -2.49
N GLU A 194 20.49 11.91 -2.61
CA GLU A 194 19.49 12.03 -3.66
C GLU A 194 20.14 12.16 -5.05
N SER A 195 20.08 11.08 -5.83
CA SER A 195 20.91 10.96 -7.03
C SER A 195 20.54 11.95 -8.14
N SER A 196 19.28 12.42 -8.15
CA SER A 196 18.82 13.45 -9.07
C SER A 196 19.36 14.86 -8.77
N ASP A 197 19.87 15.10 -7.57
CA ASP A 197 20.19 16.44 -7.08
C ASP A 197 21.64 16.85 -7.27
N PHE A 198 22.49 15.87 -7.57
CA PHE A 198 23.91 16.06 -7.75
C PHE A 198 24.34 15.61 -9.14
N SER A 199 25.40 16.24 -9.65
CA SER A 199 26.12 15.70 -10.80
C SER A 199 26.87 14.43 -10.40
N GLU A 200 27.16 13.58 -11.37
CA GLU A 200 27.87 12.31 -11.15
C GLU A 200 29.22 12.52 -10.45
N ASN A 201 30.02 13.48 -10.91
CA ASN A 201 31.30 13.84 -10.28
C ASN A 201 31.10 14.28 -8.82
N LYS A 202 30.03 15.05 -8.54
CA LYS A 202 29.75 15.50 -7.19
C LYS A 202 29.31 14.37 -6.27
N ILE A 203 28.59 13.37 -6.79
CA ILE A 203 28.26 12.15 -6.04
C ILE A 203 29.54 11.37 -5.70
N LEU A 204 30.46 11.22 -6.66
CA LEU A 204 31.75 10.56 -6.41
C LEU A 204 32.57 11.28 -5.33
N GLU A 205 32.63 12.61 -5.37
CA GLU A 205 33.26 13.42 -4.31
C GLU A 205 32.57 13.20 -2.94
N ILE A 206 31.24 13.13 -2.91
CA ILE A 206 30.47 12.88 -1.68
C ILE A 206 30.77 11.49 -1.11
N ILE A 207 30.88 10.46 -1.96
CA ILE A 207 31.25 9.10 -1.54
C ILE A 207 32.65 9.13 -0.88
N GLU A 208 33.62 9.74 -1.55
CA GLU A 208 35.00 9.81 -1.04
C GLU A 208 35.13 10.64 0.25
N GLU A 209 34.44 11.78 0.34
CA GLU A 209 34.38 12.59 1.58
C GLU A 209 33.69 11.82 2.71
N GLY A 210 32.58 11.13 2.42
CA GLY A 210 31.83 10.34 3.38
C GLY A 210 32.62 9.17 3.96
N HIS A 211 33.31 8.42 3.10
CA HIS A 211 34.18 7.31 3.52
C HIS A 211 35.34 7.78 4.41
N LYS A 212 35.95 8.94 4.10
CA LYS A 212 36.98 9.54 4.97
C LYS A 212 36.46 9.92 6.35
N ALA A 213 35.17 10.22 6.45
CA ALA A 213 34.48 10.53 7.70
C ALA A 213 33.79 9.32 8.35
N ASP A 214 34.12 8.10 7.91
CA ASP A 214 33.56 6.83 8.42
C ASP A 214 32.02 6.76 8.33
N LYS A 215 31.47 7.24 7.20
CA LYS A 215 30.02 7.20 6.90
C LYS A 215 29.71 6.19 5.81
N GLU A 216 28.63 5.44 5.98
CA GLU A 216 28.03 4.63 4.92
C GLU A 216 27.31 5.55 3.92
N ILE A 217 27.69 5.53 2.65
CA ILE A 217 27.09 6.35 1.59
C ILE A 217 26.24 5.49 0.66
N TYR A 218 24.94 5.78 0.67
CA TYR A 218 23.96 5.07 -0.14
C TYR A 218 23.38 6.00 -1.20
N ILE A 219 23.09 5.47 -2.38
CA ILE A 219 22.51 6.27 -3.47
C ILE A 219 21.00 6.09 -3.49
N ALA A 220 20.26 7.18 -3.31
CA ALA A 220 18.82 7.18 -3.46
C ALA A 220 18.44 7.24 -4.93
N MET A 221 17.73 6.21 -5.38
CA MET A 221 17.30 6.04 -6.76
C MET A 221 16.13 7.00 -7.06
N PRO A 222 15.94 7.42 -8.32
CA PRO A 222 14.88 8.35 -8.66
C PRO A 222 13.49 7.77 -8.37
N TYR A 223 12.53 8.62 -8.00
CA TYR A 223 11.15 8.19 -7.77
C TYR A 223 10.45 7.66 -9.03
N VAL A 224 10.89 8.10 -10.21
CA VAL A 224 10.32 7.66 -11.49
C VAL A 224 11.43 7.05 -12.33
N TYR A 225 11.28 5.77 -12.63
CA TYR A 225 12.26 4.98 -13.39
C TYR A 225 11.62 4.44 -14.67
N ARG A 226 11.83 5.13 -15.81
CA ARG A 226 11.25 4.72 -17.11
C ARG A 226 12.29 4.03 -18.00
N MET A 227 11.80 3.27 -18.98
CA MET A 227 12.66 2.59 -19.96
C MET A 227 13.56 3.56 -20.75
N ALA A 228 13.09 4.77 -21.07
CA ALA A 228 13.91 5.77 -21.75
C ALA A 228 15.09 6.25 -20.87
N ASP A 229 14.87 6.33 -19.56
CA ASP A 229 15.87 6.78 -18.58
C ASP A 229 16.91 5.69 -18.31
N LYS A 230 16.55 4.42 -18.51
CA LYS A 230 17.38 3.24 -18.30
C LYS A 230 18.72 3.29 -19.05
N ASN A 231 18.70 3.70 -20.33
CA ASN A 231 19.91 3.73 -21.16
C ASN A 231 20.92 4.82 -20.73
N ASN A 232 20.43 5.97 -20.26
CA ASN A 232 21.27 7.04 -19.71
C ASN A 232 21.74 6.71 -18.30
N PHE A 233 20.89 6.06 -17.51
CA PHE A 233 21.20 5.63 -16.15
C PHE A 233 22.33 4.59 -16.14
N HIS A 234 22.24 3.53 -16.96
CA HIS A 234 23.17 2.40 -16.89
C HIS A 234 24.63 2.71 -17.20
N ARG A 235 24.96 3.67 -18.07
CA ARG A 235 26.37 3.89 -18.45
C ARG A 235 27.19 4.57 -17.35
N ASN A 236 26.57 5.49 -16.60
CA ASN A 236 27.28 6.32 -15.65
C ASN A 236 27.01 5.95 -14.19
N TYR A 237 25.82 5.42 -13.88
CA TYR A 237 25.53 5.00 -12.50
C TYR A 237 26.29 3.77 -12.05
N VAL A 238 26.71 2.89 -12.96
CA VAL A 238 27.47 1.68 -12.59
C VAL A 238 28.69 2.05 -11.74
N LYS A 239 29.50 3.03 -12.18
CA LYS A 239 30.69 3.46 -11.42
C LYS A 239 30.33 4.06 -10.05
N ILE A 240 29.22 4.77 -9.96
CA ILE A 240 28.74 5.37 -8.72
C ILE A 240 28.28 4.28 -7.75
N ILE A 241 27.46 3.35 -8.23
CA ILE A 241 26.92 2.24 -7.43
C ILE A 241 28.03 1.28 -7.00
N GLU A 242 29.07 1.09 -7.82
CA GLU A 242 30.25 0.27 -7.48
C GLU A 242 31.02 0.83 -6.28
N LYS A 243 31.13 2.16 -6.22
CA LYS A 243 31.86 2.87 -5.17
C LYS A 243 31.00 3.17 -3.94
N ALA A 244 29.69 3.15 -4.06
CA ALA A 244 28.77 3.36 -2.95
C ALA A 244 28.61 2.08 -2.10
N ASP A 245 28.18 2.25 -0.85
CA ASP A 245 27.98 1.13 0.08
C ASP A 245 26.66 0.40 -0.15
N GLY A 246 25.71 1.05 -0.81
CA GLY A 246 24.41 0.48 -1.16
C GLY A 246 23.49 1.45 -1.90
N SER A 247 22.24 1.06 -2.04
CA SER A 247 21.22 1.84 -2.78
C SER A 247 19.89 1.87 -2.05
N LEU A 248 19.25 3.03 -2.02
CA LEU A 248 17.86 3.18 -1.58
C LEU A 248 16.95 3.07 -2.79
N ILE A 249 16.21 1.97 -2.85
CA ILE A 249 15.40 1.53 -3.98
C ILE A 249 13.97 2.01 -3.81
N ARG A 250 13.46 2.76 -4.79
CA ARG A 250 12.13 3.38 -4.77
C ARG A 250 11.15 2.73 -5.74
N SER A 251 11.63 1.86 -6.62
CA SER A 251 10.80 0.96 -7.44
C SER A 251 11.41 -0.44 -7.50
N PHE A 252 10.59 -1.48 -7.56
CA PHE A 252 11.11 -2.85 -7.60
C PHE A 252 11.92 -3.14 -8.88
N GLU A 253 11.59 -2.44 -9.96
CA GLU A 253 12.27 -2.48 -11.24
C GLU A 253 13.75 -2.07 -11.14
N GLU A 254 14.07 -1.04 -10.34
CA GLU A 254 15.45 -0.63 -10.07
C GLU A 254 16.28 -1.77 -9.49
N TYR A 255 15.73 -2.48 -8.49
CA TYR A 255 16.41 -3.63 -7.89
C TYR A 255 16.65 -4.75 -8.91
N LEU A 256 15.63 -5.07 -9.71
CA LEU A 256 15.76 -6.10 -10.75
C LEU A 256 16.83 -5.73 -11.78
N ASP A 257 16.98 -4.45 -12.10
CA ASP A 257 17.98 -3.98 -13.05
C ASP A 257 19.39 -3.96 -12.45
N LEU A 258 19.55 -3.58 -11.18
CA LEU A 258 20.83 -3.74 -10.46
C LEU A 258 21.22 -5.21 -10.33
N ARG A 259 20.26 -6.11 -10.12
CA ARG A 259 20.51 -7.56 -10.01
C ARG A 259 21.05 -8.15 -11.31
N LYS A 260 20.54 -7.72 -12.47
CA LYS A 260 21.02 -8.19 -13.80
C LYS A 260 22.49 -7.87 -14.05
N ILE A 261 23.02 -6.82 -13.42
CA ILE A 261 24.41 -6.39 -13.54
C ILE A 261 25.24 -6.74 -12.29
N ASN A 262 24.73 -7.59 -11.38
CA ASN A 262 25.38 -8.01 -10.13
C ASN A 262 25.72 -6.86 -9.16
N MET A 263 24.95 -5.78 -9.21
CA MET A 263 25.11 -4.60 -8.34
C MET A 263 24.00 -4.44 -7.30
N ALA A 264 23.08 -5.39 -7.19
CA ALA A 264 22.06 -5.41 -6.14
C ALA A 264 22.66 -5.89 -4.80
N LYS A 265 23.57 -5.09 -4.24
CA LYS A 265 24.16 -5.32 -2.91
C LYS A 265 23.64 -4.25 -1.95
N ASN A 266 23.35 -4.63 -0.71
CA ASN A 266 22.93 -3.72 0.35
C ASN A 266 21.81 -2.76 -0.10
N CYS A 267 20.72 -3.31 -0.61
CA CYS A 267 19.58 -2.54 -1.10
C CYS A 267 18.60 -2.27 0.04
N ILE A 268 18.18 -1.02 0.19
CA ILE A 268 17.12 -0.63 1.12
C ILE A 268 15.88 -0.38 0.29
N PHE A 269 14.85 -1.23 0.40
CA PHE A 269 13.56 -0.93 -0.22
C PHE A 269 12.86 0.18 0.55
N ASP A 270 12.70 1.32 -0.09
CA ASP A 270 12.14 2.51 0.52
C ASP A 270 10.64 2.36 0.80
N TYR A 271 10.07 3.31 1.55
CA TYR A 271 8.68 3.24 2.05
C TYR A 271 7.65 3.04 0.91
N ASN A 272 7.93 3.56 -0.28
CA ASN A 272 7.05 3.53 -1.44
C ASN A 272 7.15 2.22 -2.26
N VAL A 273 7.97 1.26 -1.86
CA VAL A 273 7.94 -0.12 -2.37
C VAL A 273 6.82 -0.94 -1.71
N TYR A 274 6.12 -0.35 -0.73
CA TYR A 274 4.89 -0.85 -0.11
C TYR A 274 5.04 -2.24 0.52
N THR A 275 5.97 -2.36 1.46
CA THR A 275 6.08 -3.54 2.32
C THR A 275 4.95 -3.59 3.36
N TYR A 276 3.70 -3.39 2.98
CA TYR A 276 2.56 -2.98 3.84
C TYR A 276 2.19 -3.92 4.99
N ASN A 277 2.54 -5.19 4.91
CA ASN A 277 2.25 -6.20 5.92
C ASN A 277 3.39 -7.21 6.01
N ARG A 278 3.34 -8.10 7.01
CA ARG A 278 4.39 -9.09 7.25
C ARG A 278 4.67 -9.97 6.03
N ILE A 279 3.63 -10.37 5.30
CA ILE A 279 3.79 -11.21 4.09
C ILE A 279 4.58 -10.45 3.00
N ALA A 280 4.26 -9.17 2.78
CA ALA A 280 4.97 -8.34 1.81
C ALA A 280 6.41 -8.08 2.26
N LYS A 281 6.64 -7.79 3.54
CA LYS A 281 7.98 -7.65 4.12
C LYS A 281 8.80 -8.93 3.88
N ASP A 282 8.29 -10.08 4.29
CA ASP A 282 8.97 -11.37 4.14
C ASP A 282 9.25 -11.68 2.67
N PHE A 283 8.31 -11.38 1.75
CA PHE A 283 8.52 -11.52 0.32
C PHE A 283 9.77 -10.77 -0.13
N TYR A 284 9.93 -9.51 0.26
CA TYR A 284 11.09 -8.71 -0.13
C TYR A 284 12.39 -9.12 0.58
N LEU A 285 12.32 -9.55 1.85
CA LEU A 285 13.50 -10.04 2.58
C LEU A 285 14.03 -11.37 2.05
N ASN A 286 13.23 -12.15 1.32
CA ASN A 286 13.71 -13.35 0.64
C ASN A 286 14.67 -13.03 -0.52
N PHE A 287 14.73 -11.76 -0.96
CA PHE A 287 15.77 -11.30 -1.84
C PHE A 287 17.01 -10.98 -1.00
N GLY A 288 18.13 -11.66 -1.27
CA GLY A 288 19.36 -11.50 -0.49
C GLY A 288 19.91 -10.06 -0.54
N GLY A 289 20.45 -9.59 0.60
CA GLY A 289 21.07 -8.26 0.71
C GLY A 289 20.09 -7.10 0.77
N VAL A 290 18.87 -7.34 1.29
CA VAL A 290 17.78 -6.37 1.34
C VAL A 290 17.41 -5.99 2.77
N GLN A 291 17.21 -4.69 3.00
CA GLN A 291 16.52 -4.11 4.15
C GLN A 291 15.21 -3.46 3.67
N THR A 292 14.23 -3.25 4.55
CA THR A 292 13.00 -2.53 4.18
C THR A 292 12.76 -1.31 5.05
N THR A 293 12.10 -0.30 4.48
CA THR A 293 11.62 0.87 5.21
C THR A 293 10.14 0.72 5.51
N VAL A 294 9.72 1.10 6.72
CA VAL A 294 8.33 1.06 7.15
C VAL A 294 7.47 2.00 6.27
N PRO A 295 6.35 1.52 5.67
CA PRO A 295 5.44 2.37 4.91
C PRO A 295 4.83 3.50 5.75
N LEU A 296 4.67 4.68 5.16
CA LEU A 296 4.25 5.91 5.85
C LEU A 296 2.77 5.94 6.20
N GLU A 297 1.97 5.11 5.52
CA GLU A 297 0.53 5.05 5.65
C GLU A 297 0.07 4.19 6.85
N LEU A 298 0.98 3.39 7.43
CA LEU A 298 0.67 2.54 8.58
C LEU A 298 0.59 3.35 9.86
N ASN A 299 -0.41 3.04 10.70
CA ASN A 299 -0.49 3.55 12.06
C ASN A 299 0.34 2.71 13.04
N TYR A 300 0.50 3.19 14.28
CA TYR A 300 1.28 2.51 15.32
C TYR A 300 0.94 1.02 15.49
N LYS A 301 -0.35 0.66 15.56
CA LYS A 301 -0.78 -0.73 15.77
C LYS A 301 -0.49 -1.61 14.55
N GLU A 302 -0.65 -1.05 13.36
CA GLU A 302 -0.37 -1.78 12.11
C GLU A 302 1.14 -2.01 11.93
N ILE A 303 1.95 -1.02 12.31
CA ILE A 303 3.41 -1.12 12.33
C ILE A 303 3.84 -2.21 13.31
N GLU A 304 3.30 -2.21 14.54
CA GLU A 304 3.57 -3.23 15.55
C GLU A 304 3.18 -4.64 15.05
N PHE A 305 1.99 -4.79 14.45
CA PHE A 305 1.53 -6.07 13.89
C PHE A 305 2.39 -6.56 12.72
N ARG A 306 2.87 -5.65 11.88
CA ARG A 306 3.78 -5.95 10.76
C ARG A 306 5.16 -6.39 11.26
N GLY A 307 5.64 -5.79 12.35
CA GLY A 307 6.96 -5.99 12.95
C GLY A 307 8.08 -5.19 12.25
N LEU A 308 8.96 -4.57 13.05
CA LEU A 308 10.03 -3.68 12.56
C LEU A 308 11.43 -4.29 12.64
N ALA A 309 11.57 -5.55 13.06
CA ALA A 309 12.89 -6.18 13.16
C ALA A 309 13.64 -6.08 11.81
N GLY A 310 14.84 -5.48 11.85
CA GLY A 310 15.66 -5.24 10.66
C GLY A 310 15.22 -4.06 9.79
N ASP A 311 14.15 -3.33 10.10
CA ASP A 311 13.67 -2.24 9.25
C ASP A 311 14.18 -0.87 9.67
N GLU A 312 14.20 0.03 8.69
CA GLU A 312 14.38 1.46 8.87
C GLU A 312 13.01 2.16 9.01
N MET A 313 12.90 3.14 9.90
CA MET A 313 11.68 3.94 10.05
C MET A 313 11.96 5.43 9.82
N ILE A 314 11.18 6.08 8.94
CA ILE A 314 11.29 7.52 8.72
C ILE A 314 10.61 8.26 9.87
N VAL A 315 11.36 9.14 10.53
CA VAL A 315 10.88 9.89 11.71
C VAL A 315 10.81 11.40 11.48
N TYR A 316 11.39 11.87 10.37
CA TYR A 316 11.33 13.26 9.95
C TYR A 316 11.38 13.41 8.43
N GLY A 317 10.74 14.44 7.91
CA GLY A 317 10.99 14.99 6.57
C GLY A 317 9.74 15.51 5.88
N TYR A 318 9.93 16.32 4.85
CA TYR A 318 8.85 16.72 3.96
C TYR A 318 8.49 15.58 3.00
N MET A 319 7.48 14.79 3.36
CA MET A 319 7.09 13.63 2.56
C MET A 319 6.46 14.07 1.23
N PRO A 320 6.80 13.42 0.10
CA PRO A 320 6.14 13.66 -1.18
C PRO A 320 4.61 13.54 -1.06
N ALA A 321 3.90 14.58 -1.47
CA ALA A 321 2.45 14.59 -1.62
C ALA A 321 2.04 14.11 -3.02
N MET A 322 2.87 14.40 -4.04
CA MET A 322 2.62 13.98 -5.42
C MET A 322 3.92 13.88 -6.20
N ILE A 323 4.01 12.86 -7.06
CA ILE A 323 5.02 12.76 -8.11
C ILE A 323 4.28 12.89 -9.45
N SER A 324 4.69 13.84 -10.30
CA SER A 324 3.97 14.15 -11.54
C SER A 324 4.91 14.33 -12.73
N ALA A 325 4.52 13.76 -13.88
CA ALA A 325 5.18 14.02 -15.16
C ALA A 325 4.82 15.40 -15.75
N GLY A 326 3.75 16.04 -15.27
CA GLY A 326 3.33 17.37 -15.70
C GLY A 326 4.18 18.47 -15.05
N CYS A 327 5.17 19.00 -15.77
CA CYS A 327 5.98 20.13 -15.31
C CYS A 327 5.20 21.44 -15.35
N GLY A 328 4.88 21.97 -14.17
CA GLY A 328 4.19 23.26 -14.02
C GLY A 328 4.97 24.40 -14.67
N LEU A 329 6.30 24.42 -14.53
CA LEU A 329 7.13 25.43 -15.21
C LEU A 329 7.05 25.30 -16.73
N LYS A 330 7.02 24.09 -17.29
CA LYS A 330 6.85 23.88 -18.74
C LYS A 330 5.47 24.33 -19.20
N THR A 331 4.42 23.99 -18.47
CA THR A 331 3.05 24.44 -18.75
C THR A 331 2.93 25.97 -18.74
N CYS A 332 3.69 26.64 -17.88
CA CYS A 332 3.74 28.11 -17.80
C CYS A 332 4.84 28.74 -18.68
N ASN A 333 5.36 28.03 -19.69
CA ASN A 333 6.44 28.52 -20.59
C ASN A 333 7.68 29.09 -19.86
N SER A 334 7.98 28.56 -18.68
CA SER A 334 9.04 29.01 -17.77
C SER A 334 10.06 27.91 -17.44
N CYS A 335 10.10 26.85 -18.25
CA CYS A 335 11.02 25.73 -18.03
C CYS A 335 12.47 26.16 -18.31
N LYS A 336 13.33 26.01 -17.31
CA LYS A 336 14.77 26.32 -17.40
C LYS A 336 15.65 25.09 -17.64
N SER A 337 15.04 23.91 -17.73
CA SER A 337 15.74 22.62 -17.89
C SER A 337 16.72 22.32 -16.73
N ASP A 338 16.37 22.76 -15.52
CA ASP A 338 17.14 22.56 -14.30
C ASP A 338 16.22 22.03 -13.17
N ASN A 339 16.82 21.73 -12.02
CA ASN A 339 16.07 21.29 -10.83
C ASN A 339 15.49 22.47 -10.03
N SER A 340 14.92 23.46 -10.73
CA SER A 340 14.23 24.59 -10.10
C SER A 340 13.11 24.13 -9.17
N THR A 341 12.86 24.94 -8.14
CA THR A 341 11.71 24.78 -7.22
C THR A 341 10.70 25.90 -7.43
N TYR A 342 9.42 25.58 -7.31
CA TYR A 342 8.31 26.54 -7.34
C TYR A 342 7.24 26.14 -6.32
N GLU A 343 6.33 27.05 -5.98
CA GLU A 343 5.24 26.77 -5.04
C GLU A 343 3.91 26.59 -5.77
N VAL A 344 3.12 25.63 -5.29
CA VAL A 344 1.70 25.50 -5.61
C VAL A 344 0.90 25.86 -4.37
N VAL A 345 -0.07 26.77 -4.51
CA VAL A 345 -0.89 27.24 -3.41
C VAL A 345 -2.31 26.71 -3.57
N ASP A 346 -2.84 26.06 -2.54
CA ASP A 346 -4.22 25.58 -2.55
C ASP A 346 -5.24 26.66 -2.11
N LYS A 347 -6.53 26.33 -2.17
CA LYS A 347 -7.62 27.22 -1.72
C LYS A 347 -7.58 27.56 -0.22
N HIS A 348 -6.88 26.76 0.58
CA HIS A 348 -6.67 26.96 2.02
C HIS A 348 -5.37 27.72 2.32
N ARG A 349 -4.69 28.23 1.29
CA ARG A 349 -3.40 28.92 1.37
C ARG A 349 -2.24 28.07 1.88
N ASN A 350 -2.36 26.74 1.83
CA ASN A 350 -1.23 25.85 2.03
C ASN A 350 -0.26 26.00 0.85
N ARG A 351 1.02 26.13 1.15
CA ARG A 351 2.10 26.24 0.16
C ARG A 351 2.80 24.89 0.03
N PHE A 352 2.74 24.32 -1.16
CA PHE A 352 3.39 23.06 -1.49
C PHE A 352 4.62 23.34 -2.35
N VAL A 353 5.81 23.10 -1.79
CA VAL A 353 7.05 23.23 -2.54
C VAL A 353 7.13 22.10 -3.54
N THR A 354 7.25 22.46 -4.81
CA THR A 354 7.37 21.53 -5.93
C THR A 354 8.73 21.67 -6.56
N LYS A 355 9.47 20.57 -6.58
CA LYS A 355 10.82 20.47 -7.13
C LYS A 355 10.79 19.79 -8.48
N CYS A 356 11.38 20.43 -9.49
CA CYS A 356 11.64 19.79 -10.77
C CYS A 356 12.79 18.80 -10.63
N VAL A 357 12.61 17.61 -11.20
CA VAL A 357 13.67 16.63 -11.42
C VAL A 357 13.87 16.52 -12.92
N CYS A 358 14.63 17.48 -13.45
CA CYS A 358 14.67 17.70 -14.90
C CYS A 358 15.38 16.56 -15.63
N ARG A 359 16.37 15.91 -15.00
CA ARG A 359 17.08 14.75 -15.58
C ARG A 359 16.12 13.63 -16.01
N TYR A 360 15.01 13.46 -15.29
CA TYR A 360 14.04 12.38 -15.51
C TYR A 360 12.64 12.92 -15.87
N CYS A 361 12.52 14.21 -16.19
CA CYS A 361 11.27 14.87 -16.58
C CYS A 361 10.07 14.53 -15.65
N TYR A 362 10.22 14.76 -14.35
CA TYR A 362 9.11 14.73 -13.40
C TYR A 362 9.27 15.81 -12.33
N ASN A 363 8.25 16.01 -11.50
CA ASN A 363 8.30 16.89 -10.33
C ASN A 363 7.90 16.12 -9.09
N VAL A 364 8.49 16.51 -7.96
CA VAL A 364 8.09 16.06 -6.63
C VAL A 364 7.48 17.25 -5.91
N MET A 365 6.18 17.17 -5.64
CA MET A 365 5.50 18.12 -4.77
C MET A 365 5.54 17.57 -3.35
N TYR A 366 6.12 18.33 -2.43
CA TYR A 366 6.22 17.96 -1.02
C TYR A 366 5.02 18.48 -0.24
N ASN A 367 4.64 17.77 0.82
CA ASN A 367 3.64 18.25 1.78
C ASN A 367 4.03 19.61 2.36
N CYS A 368 3.05 20.44 2.73
CA CYS A 368 3.31 21.76 3.32
C CYS A 368 3.89 21.71 4.75
N LYS A 369 3.68 20.60 5.47
CA LYS A 369 4.22 20.36 6.81
C LYS A 369 5.10 19.12 6.80
N PRO A 370 6.27 19.13 7.46
CA PRO A 370 7.12 17.95 7.57
C PRO A 370 6.50 16.93 8.53
N LEU A 371 6.73 15.65 8.25
CA LEU A 371 6.58 14.60 9.25
C LEU A 371 7.57 14.89 10.39
N SER A 372 7.10 14.75 11.62
CA SER A 372 7.96 14.79 12.81
C SER A 372 7.38 13.86 13.86
N LEU A 373 8.16 12.84 14.24
CA LEU A 373 7.80 11.83 15.23
C LEU A 373 8.74 11.83 16.45
N PHE A 374 9.50 12.91 16.67
CA PHE A 374 10.47 13.00 17.77
C PHE A 374 9.79 12.89 19.14
N LYS A 375 8.57 13.42 19.28
CA LYS A 375 7.77 13.29 20.51
C LYS A 375 7.47 11.83 20.86
N PHE A 376 7.44 10.94 19.87
CA PHE A 376 7.13 9.52 20.02
C PHE A 376 8.37 8.64 20.00
N SER A 377 9.56 9.20 20.26
CA SER A 377 10.82 8.44 20.19
C SER A 377 10.80 7.22 21.12
N LYS A 378 10.20 7.31 22.30
CA LYS A 378 10.05 6.19 23.25
C LYS A 378 9.21 5.05 22.68
N GLU A 379 8.04 5.36 22.09
CA GLU A 379 7.23 4.35 21.43
C GLU A 379 7.91 3.75 20.19
N ILE A 380 8.74 4.52 19.49
CA ILE A 380 9.49 4.03 18.33
C ILE A 380 10.64 3.11 18.77
N ILE A 381 11.41 3.50 19.79
CA ILE A 381 12.51 2.70 20.34
C ILE A 381 11.96 1.38 20.90
N SER A 382 10.79 1.39 21.55
CA SER A 382 10.19 0.16 22.09
C SER A 382 9.77 -0.85 21.01
N MET A 383 9.50 -0.39 19.79
CA MET A 383 9.24 -1.26 18.62
C MET A 383 10.53 -1.84 18.01
N THR A 384 11.71 -1.45 18.50
CA THR A 384 13.03 -1.98 18.12
C THR A 384 13.34 -1.95 16.62
N PRO A 385 13.20 -0.81 15.92
CA PRO A 385 13.70 -0.67 14.55
C PRO A 385 15.23 -0.81 14.52
N ASP A 386 15.78 -1.22 13.38
CA ASP A 386 17.24 -1.28 13.19
C ASP A 386 17.84 0.13 13.09
N SER A 387 17.11 1.03 12.43
CA SER A 387 17.48 2.43 12.29
C SER A 387 16.26 3.35 12.16
N VAL A 388 16.48 4.63 12.42
CA VAL A 388 15.55 5.71 12.05
C VAL A 388 16.18 6.62 11.01
N ARG A 389 15.36 7.16 10.12
CA ARG A 389 15.80 8.06 9.04
C ARG A 389 15.18 9.45 9.14
N LEU A 390 16.03 10.46 8.97
CA LEU A 390 15.66 11.86 8.75
C LEU A 390 15.76 12.16 7.24
N SER A 391 14.66 12.51 6.58
CA SER A 391 14.65 12.71 5.13
C SER A 391 14.59 14.20 4.78
N PHE A 392 15.76 14.82 4.58
CA PHE A 392 15.87 16.23 4.21
C PHE A 392 15.64 16.45 2.72
N THR A 393 15.05 17.59 2.39
CA THR A 393 14.75 18.04 1.04
C THR A 393 15.19 19.50 0.86
N THR A 394 14.39 20.46 1.32
CA THR A 394 14.57 21.91 1.11
C THR A 394 15.17 22.64 2.30
N GLU A 395 15.40 21.95 3.41
CA GLU A 395 15.96 22.50 4.64
C GLU A 395 17.38 23.04 4.40
N SER A 396 17.67 24.23 4.93
CA SER A 396 19.02 24.79 4.90
C SER A 396 19.97 24.02 5.83
N GLY A 397 21.29 24.24 5.70
CA GLY A 397 22.28 23.64 6.61
C GLY A 397 22.00 23.91 8.09
N ASN A 398 21.59 25.13 8.46
CA ASN A 398 21.24 25.48 9.85
C ASN A 398 20.00 24.73 10.34
N ILE A 399 18.93 24.68 9.53
CA ILE A 399 17.71 23.93 9.88
C ILE A 399 18.04 22.44 10.02
N THR A 400 18.84 21.90 9.11
CA THR A 400 19.34 20.51 9.14
C THR A 400 20.06 20.21 10.45
N GLU A 401 20.96 21.09 10.90
CA GLU A 401 21.68 20.93 12.16
C GLU A 401 20.73 20.94 13.37
N GLN A 402 19.76 21.86 13.39
CA GLN A 402 18.77 21.93 14.47
C GLN A 402 17.96 20.63 14.59
N ILE A 403 17.53 20.08 13.45
CA ILE A 403 16.77 18.82 13.40
C ILE A 403 17.64 17.63 13.81
N LEU A 404 18.90 17.58 13.39
CA LEU A 404 19.84 16.54 13.81
C LEU A 404 20.09 16.59 15.33
N ASN A 405 20.27 17.78 15.90
CA ASN A 405 20.42 17.94 17.34
C ASN A 405 19.13 17.50 18.09
N LYS A 406 17.95 17.80 17.53
CA LYS A 406 16.66 17.32 18.06
C LYS A 406 16.56 15.79 18.00
N ALA A 407 17.00 15.18 16.90
CA ALA A 407 17.04 13.72 16.74
C ALA A 407 18.00 13.06 17.76
N GLN A 408 19.18 13.66 17.98
CA GLN A 408 20.13 13.20 18.99
C GLN A 408 19.50 13.23 20.39
N GLN A 409 18.82 14.32 20.74
CA GLN A 409 18.11 14.43 22.01
C GLN A 409 17.00 13.37 22.14
N ALA A 410 16.25 13.10 21.07
CA ALA A 410 15.11 12.19 21.09
C ALA A 410 15.49 10.70 21.14
N PHE A 411 16.47 10.28 20.32
CA PHE A 411 16.77 8.87 20.05
C PHE A 411 18.06 8.35 20.68
N ILE A 412 18.97 9.25 21.12
CA ILE A 412 20.21 8.87 21.79
C ILE A 412 20.14 9.19 23.27
N TYR A 413 19.72 10.42 23.60
CA TYR A 413 19.58 10.84 24.99
C TYR A 413 18.19 10.56 25.57
N GLU A 414 17.28 9.98 24.79
CA GLU A 414 15.90 9.61 25.18
C GLU A 414 15.13 10.73 25.91
N LYS A 415 15.43 11.99 25.58
CA LYS A 415 14.77 13.15 26.15
C LYS A 415 13.37 13.27 25.56
N ASN A 416 12.42 13.66 26.41
CA ASN A 416 11.08 14.00 25.94
C ASN A 416 11.15 15.27 25.09
N ILE A 417 10.79 15.16 23.83
CA ILE A 417 10.78 16.28 22.90
C ILE A 417 9.38 16.86 22.78
N GLN A 418 9.28 18.18 22.94
CA GLN A 418 8.06 18.91 22.58
C GLN A 418 8.07 19.21 21.07
N GLU A 419 6.89 19.13 20.48
CA GLU A 419 6.69 19.45 19.07
C GLU A 419 5.63 20.53 18.93
N ASP A 420 5.86 21.39 17.96
CA ASP A 420 4.95 22.45 17.56
C ASP A 420 3.85 21.95 16.61
N ASP A 421 2.94 22.85 16.27
CA ASP A 421 1.86 22.65 15.29
C ASP A 421 2.33 22.83 13.83
N GLN A 422 3.63 23.07 13.61
CA GLN A 422 4.22 23.26 12.29
C GLN A 422 4.53 21.94 11.58
N SER A 423 4.40 20.82 12.29
CA SER A 423 4.68 19.47 11.79
C SER A 423 3.43 18.58 11.81
N THR A 424 3.46 17.48 11.04
CA THR A 424 2.42 16.45 11.02
C THR A 424 2.93 15.15 11.65
N ARG A 425 2.03 14.34 12.21
CA ARG A 425 2.33 12.99 12.71
C ARG A 425 2.04 11.90 11.67
N GLY A 426 1.68 12.29 10.45
CA GLY A 426 1.28 11.37 9.39
C GLY A 426 0.13 10.47 9.84
N HIS A 427 0.25 9.17 9.57
CA HIS A 427 -0.72 8.16 9.98
C HIS A 427 -0.42 7.52 11.35
N PHE A 428 0.72 7.85 11.97
CA PHE A 428 1.23 7.16 13.15
C PHE A 428 0.22 7.08 14.32
N LYS A 429 -0.51 8.17 14.59
CA LYS A 429 -1.59 8.23 15.60
C LYS A 429 -3.00 8.22 15.00
N ARG A 430 -3.16 8.07 13.69
CA ARG A 430 -4.50 7.94 13.08
C ARG A 430 -5.04 6.55 13.42
N GLY A 431 -5.99 6.50 14.35
CA GLY A 431 -6.80 5.31 14.58
C GLY A 431 -7.64 4.98 13.34
N VAL A 432 -7.97 3.70 13.19
CA VAL A 432 -8.99 3.22 12.25
C VAL A 432 -10.25 4.07 12.43
N LEU A 433 -10.74 4.67 11.34
CA LEU A 433 -12.05 5.34 11.28
C LEU A 433 -13.17 4.38 11.69
#